data_AF-A0A1F7IJ00-F1
#
_entry.id   AF-A0A1F7IJ00-F1
#
_cell.length_a   1.000
_cell.length_b   1.000
_cell.length_c   1.000
_cell.angle_alpha   90.00
_cell.angle_beta   90.00
_cell.angle_gamma   90.00
#
_symmetry.space_group_name_H-M   'P 1'
#
loop_
_entity.id
_entity.type
_entity.pdbx_description
1 polymer ?
#
loop_
_entity_poly.entity_id
_entity_poly.type
_entity_poly.pdbx_seq_one_letter_code
_entity_poly.pdbx_strand_id
1 'polypeptide(L)'
;MYSPKKVAFFTANILVVSLALGSLIIFRPYSFVDNDKAKVICVESGASFDIGPNFIYTLEDKLDSFNDQKARKLCQYNIIRDYGNTYQTPDKVNYQFKPVYTKDSSWGDAILIALTILSLGILLVKLSKYTLNLRNTIFILILGIVLFFLFIKKPANIIFCQRQIAQKVVNFKNSAFKGGVIPIPEDDQHIKSIIKPLYEKCLQGR
;
A
#
# COMPACT_ATOMS: atom_id res chain seq x y z
N MET A 1 -5.89 47.12 7.62
CA MET A 1 -6.91 46.04 7.45
C MET A 1 -6.50 45.19 6.25
N TYR A 2 -6.18 43.90 6.42
CA TYR A 2 -5.76 43.05 5.30
C TYR A 2 -6.96 42.75 4.38
N SER A 3 -6.76 42.84 3.06
CA SER A 3 -7.80 42.48 2.09
C SER A 3 -8.10 40.97 2.18
N PRO A 4 -9.38 40.54 2.22
CA PRO A 4 -9.74 39.12 2.30
C PRO A 4 -9.17 38.30 1.13
N LYS A 5 -9.05 38.90 -0.06
CA LYS A 5 -8.43 38.28 -1.23
C LYS A 5 -6.94 37.98 -1.03
N LYS A 6 -6.23 38.86 -0.32
CA LYS A 6 -4.81 38.69 0.01
C LYS A 6 -4.64 37.57 1.02
N VAL A 7 -5.48 37.51 2.04
CA VAL A 7 -5.46 36.41 3.04
C VAL A 7 -5.71 35.07 2.35
N ALA A 8 -6.76 34.97 1.52
CA ALA A 8 -7.08 33.75 0.79
C ALA A 8 -5.91 33.27 -0.10
N PHE A 9 -5.23 34.19 -0.77
CA PHE A 9 -4.04 33.88 -1.57
C PHE A 9 -2.90 33.27 -0.74
N PHE A 10 -2.57 33.86 0.41
CA PHE A 10 -1.54 33.33 1.30
C PHE A 10 -1.93 31.96 1.86
N THR A 11 -3.18 31.80 2.30
CA THR A 11 -3.71 30.53 2.80
C THR A 11 -3.65 29.44 1.73
N ALA A 12 -4.02 29.75 0.48
CA ALA A 12 -3.95 28.78 -0.61
C ALA A 12 -2.52 28.30 -0.87
N ASN A 13 -1.53 29.19 -0.87
CA ASN A 13 -0.13 28.82 -1.06
C ASN A 13 0.43 28.01 0.13
N ILE A 14 0.01 28.30 1.37
CA ILE A 14 0.34 27.49 2.55
C ILE A 14 -0.19 26.06 2.37
N LEU A 15 -1.45 25.92 1.94
CA LEU A 15 -2.06 24.62 1.67
C LEU A 15 -1.32 23.85 0.57
N VAL A 16 -0.90 24.53 -0.51
CA VAL A 16 -0.11 23.91 -1.58
C VAL A 16 1.18 23.28 -1.04
N VAL A 17 1.93 24.01 -0.20
CA VAL A 17 3.16 23.46 0.43
C VAL A 17 2.84 22.26 1.29
N SER A 18 1.81 22.35 2.14
CA SER A 18 1.43 21.24 3.03
C SER A 18 0.96 19.99 2.26
N LEU A 19 0.22 20.18 1.16
CA LEU A 19 -0.23 19.09 0.29
C LEU A 19 0.93 18.45 -0.47
N ALA A 20 1.91 19.23 -0.92
CA ALA A 20 3.12 18.69 -1.54
C ALA A 20 3.94 17.82 -0.56
N LEU A 21 4.05 18.23 0.70
CA LEU A 21 4.66 17.38 1.74
C LEU A 21 3.80 16.14 2.04
N GLY A 22 2.48 16.28 2.03
CA GLY A 22 1.54 15.17 2.16
C GLY A 22 1.68 14.12 1.05
N SER A 23 1.83 14.57 -0.21
CA SER A 23 1.98 13.65 -1.34
C SER A 23 3.26 12.83 -1.25
N LEU A 24 4.35 13.38 -0.70
CA LEU A 24 5.58 12.60 -0.46
C LEU A 24 5.33 11.44 0.50
N ILE A 25 4.53 11.62 1.55
CA ILE A 25 4.14 10.52 2.46
C ILE A 25 3.23 9.53 1.74
N ILE A 26 2.22 10.03 1.03
CA ILE A 26 1.24 9.18 0.35
C ILE A 26 1.95 8.30 -0.68
N PHE A 27 2.80 8.87 -1.53
CA PHE A 27 3.43 8.18 -2.66
C PHE A 27 4.81 7.61 -2.37
N ARG A 28 5.28 7.63 -1.12
CA ARG A 28 6.56 6.99 -0.76
C ARG A 28 6.58 5.51 -1.23
N PRO A 29 7.72 5.01 -1.71
CA PRO A 29 7.80 3.63 -2.16
C PRO A 29 7.64 2.63 -1.03
N TYR A 30 7.12 1.45 -1.34
CA TYR A 30 7.12 0.29 -0.45
C TYR A 30 7.22 -1.01 -1.23
N SER A 31 7.73 -2.04 -0.57
CA SER A 31 7.80 -3.40 -1.13
C SER A 31 6.67 -4.26 -0.57
N PHE A 32 6.24 -5.23 -1.37
CA PHE A 32 5.30 -6.26 -0.96
C PHE A 32 5.59 -7.55 -1.73
N VAL A 33 5.10 -8.69 -1.21
CA VAL A 33 5.23 -9.98 -1.89
C VAL A 33 4.34 -10.00 -3.13
N ASP A 34 4.95 -10.34 -4.27
CA ASP A 34 4.25 -10.58 -5.53
C ASP A 34 3.66 -11.99 -5.54
N ASN A 35 2.37 -12.10 -5.29
CA ASN A 35 1.64 -13.37 -5.21
C ASN A 35 1.58 -14.12 -6.57
N ASP A 36 1.89 -13.48 -7.70
CA ASP A 36 1.98 -14.16 -9.01
C ASP A 36 3.31 -14.90 -9.18
N LYS A 37 4.36 -14.46 -8.47
CA LYS A 37 5.74 -14.97 -8.65
C LYS A 37 6.29 -15.71 -7.43
N ALA A 38 5.74 -15.44 -6.25
CA ALA A 38 6.12 -16.12 -5.03
C ALA A 38 5.74 -17.61 -5.10
N LYS A 39 6.58 -18.46 -4.49
CA LYS A 39 6.45 -19.91 -4.61
C LYS A 39 6.42 -20.62 -3.27
N VAL A 40 5.80 -21.79 -3.28
CA VAL A 40 5.92 -22.83 -2.26
C VAL A 40 6.70 -23.98 -2.88
N ILE A 41 7.75 -24.45 -2.20
CA ILE A 41 8.58 -25.59 -2.62
C ILE A 41 8.37 -26.72 -1.62
N CYS A 42 7.86 -27.86 -2.07
CA CYS A 42 7.59 -29.00 -1.20
C CYS A 42 8.88 -29.71 -0.83
N VAL A 43 9.08 -29.97 0.46
CA VAL A 43 10.35 -30.49 0.99
C VAL A 43 10.64 -31.91 0.52
N GLU A 44 9.61 -32.78 0.51
CA GLU A 44 9.78 -34.20 0.18
C GLU A 44 9.90 -34.45 -1.32
N SER A 45 9.06 -33.80 -2.13
CA SER A 45 9.00 -34.03 -3.58
C SER A 45 9.88 -33.09 -4.40
N GLY A 46 10.32 -31.97 -3.83
CA GLY A 46 10.99 -30.89 -4.56
C GLY A 46 10.08 -30.12 -5.52
N ALA A 47 8.79 -30.46 -5.61
CA ALA A 47 7.83 -29.79 -6.47
C ALA A 47 7.67 -28.31 -6.09
N SER A 48 7.56 -27.44 -7.09
CA SER A 48 7.43 -25.99 -6.90
C SER A 48 6.13 -25.49 -7.49
N PHE A 49 5.38 -24.74 -6.67
CA PHE A 49 4.07 -24.20 -7.03
C PHE A 49 4.04 -22.69 -6.84
N ASP A 50 3.51 -21.95 -7.82
CA ASP A 50 3.25 -20.52 -7.68
C ASP A 50 2.04 -20.30 -6.76
N ILE A 51 2.12 -19.38 -5.80
CA ILE A 51 1.10 -19.31 -4.74
C ILE A 51 -0.25 -18.79 -5.25
N GLY A 52 -0.26 -17.75 -6.10
CA GLY A 52 -1.46 -17.07 -6.56
C GLY A 52 -2.45 -17.99 -7.29
N PRO A 53 -2.04 -18.67 -8.38
CA PRO A 53 -2.89 -19.64 -9.07
C PRO A 53 -3.37 -20.79 -8.19
N ASN A 54 -2.65 -21.07 -7.10
CA ASN A 54 -2.99 -22.11 -6.13
C ASN A 54 -3.79 -21.59 -4.92
N PHE A 55 -4.35 -20.37 -5.00
CA PHE A 55 -5.17 -19.76 -3.93
C PHE A 55 -4.46 -19.69 -2.57
N ILE A 56 -3.13 -19.63 -2.61
CA ILE A 56 -2.26 -19.35 -1.47
C ILE A 56 -1.78 -17.92 -1.64
N TYR A 57 -1.80 -17.13 -0.58
CA TYR A 57 -1.36 -15.74 -0.64
C TYR A 57 -0.72 -15.28 0.66
N THR A 58 -0.07 -14.12 0.58
CA THR A 58 0.27 -13.34 1.76
C THR A 58 0.08 -11.86 1.51
N LEU A 59 -0.41 -11.17 2.54
CA LEU A 59 -0.46 -9.71 2.63
C LEU A 59 0.68 -9.16 3.50
N GLU A 60 1.52 -10.04 4.03
CA GLU A 60 2.73 -9.73 4.80
C GLU A 60 3.94 -10.43 4.14
N ASP A 61 5.03 -10.60 4.88
CA ASP A 61 6.26 -11.21 4.37
C ASP A 61 6.29 -12.75 4.57
N LYS A 62 5.25 -13.31 5.20
CA LYS A 62 5.11 -14.75 5.52
C LYS A 62 3.68 -15.23 5.33
N LEU A 63 3.49 -16.54 5.15
CA LEU A 63 2.15 -17.13 5.17
C LEU A 63 1.57 -17.05 6.60
N ASP A 64 0.31 -16.67 6.71
CA ASP A 64 -0.44 -16.76 7.95
C ASP A 64 -0.95 -18.20 8.18
N SER A 65 -1.60 -18.46 9.32
CA SER A 65 -2.08 -19.81 9.65
C SER A 65 -3.05 -20.37 8.60
N PHE A 66 -3.88 -19.52 7.99
CA PHE A 66 -4.82 -19.93 6.95
C PHE A 66 -4.10 -20.39 5.68
N ASN A 67 -3.12 -19.62 5.19
CA ASN A 67 -2.35 -19.97 4.00
C ASN A 67 -1.29 -21.05 4.25
N ASP A 68 -0.77 -21.15 5.48
CA ASP A 68 0.12 -22.24 5.92
C ASP A 68 -0.57 -23.60 5.79
N GLN A 69 -1.81 -23.72 6.26
CA GLN A 69 -2.59 -24.96 6.16
C GLN A 69 -2.77 -25.37 4.69
N LYS A 70 -3.09 -24.42 3.81
CA LYS A 70 -3.21 -24.68 2.37
C LYS A 70 -1.89 -25.16 1.76
N ALA A 71 -0.78 -24.47 2.05
CA ALA A 71 0.54 -24.86 1.53
C ALA A 71 0.93 -26.27 1.97
N ARG A 72 0.61 -26.66 3.20
CA ARG A 72 0.94 -28.00 3.72
C ARG A 72 0.12 -29.11 3.09
N LYS A 73 -1.17 -28.85 2.89
CA LYS A 73 -2.06 -29.77 2.16
C LYS A 73 -1.69 -29.89 0.69
N LEU A 74 -1.30 -28.79 0.06
CA LEU A 74 -0.77 -28.81 -1.30
C LEU A 74 0.47 -29.72 -1.37
N CYS A 75 1.42 -29.56 -0.46
CA CYS A 75 2.64 -30.38 -0.49
C CYS A 75 2.44 -31.84 -0.07
N GLN A 76 1.44 -32.15 0.75
CA GLN A 76 1.15 -33.52 1.18
C GLN A 76 0.29 -34.30 0.17
N TYR A 77 -0.75 -33.65 -0.36
CA TYR A 77 -1.81 -34.31 -1.11
C TYR A 77 -1.90 -33.84 -2.56
N ASN A 78 -1.11 -32.83 -2.95
CA ASN A 78 -1.23 -32.13 -4.24
C ASN A 78 -2.63 -31.52 -4.46
N ILE A 79 -3.24 -31.02 -3.37
CA ILE A 79 -4.59 -30.44 -3.37
C ILE A 79 -4.54 -28.94 -3.16
N ILE A 80 -5.16 -28.23 -4.09
CA ILE A 80 -5.22 -26.76 -4.11
C ILE A 80 -6.47 -26.24 -3.39
N ARG A 81 -7.58 -26.98 -3.49
CA ARG A 81 -8.91 -26.57 -3.02
C ARG A 81 -9.54 -27.69 -2.20
N ASP A 82 -9.25 -27.69 -0.90
CA ASP A 82 -9.86 -28.59 0.06
C ASP A 82 -11.17 -27.98 0.61
N TYR A 83 -12.21 -27.98 -0.23
CA TYR A 83 -13.53 -27.50 0.18
C TYR A 83 -14.04 -28.35 1.36
N GLY A 84 -14.48 -27.67 2.43
CA GLY A 84 -14.94 -28.33 3.64
C GLY A 84 -13.84 -28.88 4.56
N ASN A 85 -12.55 -28.61 4.28
CA ASN A 85 -11.43 -29.01 5.14
C ASN A 85 -11.40 -30.54 5.39
N THR A 86 -11.59 -31.31 4.32
CA THR A 86 -11.71 -32.78 4.36
C THR A 86 -10.37 -33.46 4.64
N TYR A 87 -9.27 -32.86 4.17
CA TYR A 87 -7.92 -33.40 4.38
C TYR A 87 -7.32 -32.86 5.67
N GLN A 88 -6.71 -33.75 6.45
CA GLN A 88 -6.01 -33.37 7.66
C GLN A 88 -4.80 -32.51 7.31
N THR A 89 -4.64 -31.36 7.94
CA THR A 89 -3.41 -30.58 7.81
C THR A 89 -2.28 -31.39 8.46
N PRO A 90 -1.18 -31.69 7.76
CA PRO A 90 0.01 -32.32 8.36
C PRO A 90 0.45 -31.55 9.61
N ASP A 91 1.02 -32.18 10.64
CA ASP A 91 1.43 -31.49 11.89
C ASP A 91 2.77 -30.75 11.80
N LYS A 92 3.61 -31.10 10.82
CA LYS A 92 4.87 -30.41 10.52
C LYS A 92 4.77 -29.59 9.23
N VAL A 93 5.53 -28.50 9.16
CA VAL A 93 5.69 -27.72 7.94
C VAL A 93 6.51 -28.57 6.96
N ASN A 94 5.92 -28.91 5.82
CA ASN A 94 6.48 -29.76 4.77
C ASN A 94 6.79 -28.96 3.48
N TYR A 95 6.93 -27.64 3.60
CA TYR A 95 7.20 -26.74 2.49
C TYR A 95 8.19 -25.64 2.87
N GLN A 96 8.80 -25.02 1.86
CA GLN A 96 9.61 -23.81 1.96
C GLN A 96 8.92 -22.68 1.20
N PHE A 97 8.70 -21.55 1.87
CA PHE A 97 8.15 -20.36 1.23
C PHE A 97 9.27 -19.53 0.60
N LYS A 98 9.17 -19.26 -0.70
CA LYS A 98 10.11 -18.43 -1.47
C LYS A 98 9.40 -17.15 -1.93
N PRO A 99 9.40 -16.08 -1.11
CA PRO A 99 8.79 -14.81 -1.50
C PRO A 99 9.58 -14.14 -2.62
N VAL A 100 8.85 -13.51 -3.54
CA VAL A 100 9.41 -12.58 -4.52
C VAL A 100 8.84 -11.22 -4.23
N TYR A 101 9.68 -10.22 -4.01
CA TYR A 101 9.23 -8.87 -3.69
C TYR A 101 9.12 -8.03 -4.95
N THR A 102 8.05 -7.26 -5.03
CA THR A 102 7.89 -6.17 -6.00
C THR A 102 7.74 -4.84 -5.27
N LYS A 103 8.04 -3.76 -5.97
CA LYS A 103 8.03 -2.40 -5.42
C LYS A 103 6.88 -1.62 -6.03
N ASP A 104 6.04 -1.04 -5.19
CA ASP A 104 5.05 -0.05 -5.59
C ASP A 104 5.63 1.35 -5.46
N SER A 105 5.42 2.18 -6.49
CA SER A 105 5.91 3.56 -6.56
C SER A 105 7.44 3.71 -6.52
N SER A 106 7.91 4.92 -6.79
CA SER A 106 9.29 5.33 -6.61
C SER A 106 9.37 6.69 -5.92
N TRP A 107 10.53 7.01 -5.33
CA TRP A 107 10.77 8.37 -4.84
C TRP A 107 10.74 9.39 -5.99
N GLY A 108 11.11 8.99 -7.22
CA GLY A 108 10.99 9.83 -8.40
C GLY A 108 9.54 10.22 -8.67
N ASP A 109 8.62 9.26 -8.64
CA ASP A 109 7.18 9.51 -8.83
C ASP A 109 6.61 10.39 -7.72
N ALA A 110 6.98 10.11 -6.47
CA ALA A 110 6.54 10.90 -5.32
C ALA A 110 7.00 12.37 -5.42
N ILE A 111 8.26 12.60 -5.81
CA ILE A 111 8.83 13.94 -6.03
C ILE A 111 8.13 14.62 -7.20
N LEU A 112 7.91 13.92 -8.32
CA LEU A 112 7.23 14.47 -9.49
C LEU A 112 5.81 14.95 -9.15
N ILE A 113 5.06 14.17 -8.37
CA ILE A 113 3.74 14.56 -7.87
C ILE A 113 3.84 15.79 -6.97
N ALA A 114 4.79 15.81 -6.03
CA ALA A 114 4.99 16.95 -5.14
C ALA A 114 5.34 18.23 -5.93
N LEU A 115 6.22 18.14 -6.92
CA LEU A 115 6.57 19.25 -7.81
C LEU A 115 5.38 19.72 -8.64
N THR A 116 4.54 18.78 -9.11
CA THR A 116 3.30 19.11 -9.82
C THR A 116 2.36 19.91 -8.92
N ILE A 117 2.21 19.52 -7.64
CA ILE A 117 1.41 20.28 -6.67
C ILE A 117 2.03 21.68 -6.42
N LEU A 118 3.36 21.77 -6.24
CA LEU A 118 4.04 23.05 -6.06
C LEU A 118 3.88 23.98 -7.29
N SER A 119 3.83 23.42 -8.51
CA SER A 119 3.58 24.20 -9.72
C SER A 119 2.21 24.90 -9.71
N LEU A 120 1.21 24.34 -9.02
CA LEU A 120 -0.08 25.02 -8.79
C LEU A 120 0.11 26.28 -7.93
N GLY A 121 0.98 26.24 -6.93
CA GLY A 121 1.34 27.43 -6.14
C GLY A 121 1.96 28.52 -7.02
N ILE A 122 2.90 28.14 -7.91
CA ILE A 122 3.50 29.07 -8.88
C ILE A 122 2.44 29.64 -9.81
N LEU A 123 1.49 28.83 -10.28
CA LEU A 123 0.38 29.28 -11.11
C LEU A 123 -0.52 30.27 -10.36
N LEU A 124 -0.85 30.01 -9.09
CA LEU A 124 -1.62 30.94 -8.25
C LEU A 124 -0.93 32.29 -8.13
N VAL A 125 0.40 32.31 -7.97
CA VAL A 125 1.19 33.56 -7.95
C VAL A 125 1.04 34.30 -9.26
N LYS A 126 1.25 33.63 -10.40
CA LYS A 126 1.16 34.23 -11.75
C LYS A 126 -0.22 34.80 -12.06
N LEU A 127 -1.28 34.11 -11.66
CA LEU A 127 -2.67 34.54 -11.90
C LEU A 127 -3.12 35.65 -10.93
N SER A 128 -2.39 35.86 -9.83
CA SER A 128 -2.71 36.89 -8.85
C SER A 128 -2.03 38.22 -9.18
N LYS A 129 -2.58 39.33 -8.66
CA LYS A 129 -1.89 40.64 -8.66
C LYS A 129 -0.84 40.76 -7.54
N TYR A 130 -0.58 39.68 -6.80
CA TYR A 130 0.29 39.69 -5.63
C TYR A 130 1.67 39.11 -5.97
N THR A 131 2.72 39.85 -5.64
CA THR A 131 4.09 39.36 -5.75
C THR A 131 4.55 38.73 -4.44
N LEU A 132 5.26 37.61 -4.54
CA LEU A 132 5.94 36.99 -3.40
C LEU A 132 7.35 37.58 -3.31
N ASN A 133 7.63 38.26 -2.19
CA ASN A 133 9.00 38.59 -1.82
C ASN A 133 9.60 37.45 -0.96
N LEU A 134 10.91 37.48 -0.76
CA LEU A 134 11.62 36.44 -0.01
C LEU A 134 11.02 36.21 1.39
N ARG A 135 10.69 37.28 2.11
CA ARG A 135 10.07 37.23 3.44
C ARG A 135 8.75 36.46 3.43
N ASN A 136 7.86 36.79 2.50
CA ASN A 136 6.55 36.14 2.37
C ASN A 136 6.69 34.67 1.95
N THR A 137 7.64 34.36 1.07
CA THR A 137 7.93 32.98 0.67
C THR A 137 8.39 32.14 1.86
N ILE A 138 9.34 32.63 2.65
CA ILE A 138 9.82 31.94 3.85
C ILE A 138 8.66 31.73 4.84
N PHE A 139 7.82 32.74 5.04
CA PHE A 139 6.66 32.64 5.92
C PHE A 139 5.65 31.56 5.44
N ILE A 140 5.35 31.52 4.14
CA ILE A 140 4.49 30.47 3.55
C ILE A 140 5.09 29.09 3.76
N LEU A 141 6.40 28.92 3.55
CA LEU A 141 7.08 27.64 3.74
C LEU A 141 7.00 27.17 5.19
N ILE A 142 7.31 28.05 6.15
CA ILE A 142 7.26 27.72 7.59
C ILE A 142 5.83 27.33 7.99
N LEU A 143 4.83 28.16 7.64
CA LEU A 143 3.44 27.83 7.97
C LEU A 143 2.93 26.58 7.25
N GLY A 144 3.37 26.35 6.01
CA GLY A 144 3.05 25.13 5.26
C GLY A 144 3.61 23.88 5.95
N ILE A 145 4.84 23.94 6.45
CA ILE A 145 5.46 22.85 7.22
C ILE A 145 4.69 22.64 8.54
N VAL A 146 4.38 23.71 9.27
CA VAL A 146 3.60 23.62 10.53
C VAL A 146 2.23 23.00 10.28
N LEU A 147 1.49 23.48 9.27
CA LEU A 147 0.17 22.96 8.90
C LEU A 147 0.27 21.49 8.46
N PHE A 148 1.34 21.11 7.78
CA PHE A 148 1.59 19.73 7.43
C PHE A 148 1.70 18.84 8.67
N PHE A 149 2.53 19.20 9.65
CA PHE A 149 2.70 18.39 10.86
C PHE A 149 1.43 18.32 11.71
N LEU A 150 0.69 19.42 11.83
CA LEU A 150 -0.51 19.48 12.65
C LEU A 150 -1.71 18.75 12.02
N PHE A 151 -1.91 18.88 10.71
CA PHE A 151 -3.17 18.47 10.07
C PHE A 151 -3.02 17.47 8.93
N ILE A 152 -1.92 17.48 8.17
CA ILE A 152 -1.81 16.67 6.93
C ILE A 152 -1.03 15.38 7.13
N LYS A 153 -0.04 15.33 8.03
CA LYS A 153 0.81 14.15 8.23
C LYS A 153 0.01 12.90 8.59
N LYS A 154 -0.92 13.01 9.53
CA LYS A 154 -1.79 11.90 9.96
C LYS A 154 -2.69 11.37 8.83
N PRO A 155 -3.50 12.20 8.13
CA PRO A 155 -4.30 11.72 7.02
C PRO A 155 -3.45 11.21 5.85
N ALA A 156 -2.28 11.78 5.58
CA ALA A 156 -1.37 11.28 4.55
C ALA A 156 -0.89 9.85 4.86
N ASN A 157 -0.57 9.55 6.13
CA ASN A 157 -0.24 8.19 6.56
C ASN A 157 -1.43 7.22 6.45
N ILE A 158 -2.64 7.68 6.79
CA ILE A 158 -3.88 6.91 6.63
C ILE A 158 -4.08 6.50 5.17
N ILE A 159 -3.99 7.45 4.24
CA ILE A 159 -4.16 7.21 2.80
C ILE A 159 -3.06 6.29 2.28
N PHE A 160 -1.80 6.48 2.72
CA PHE A 160 -0.73 5.56 2.37
C PHE A 160 -1.10 4.12 2.77
N CYS A 161 -1.52 3.90 4.02
CA CYS A 161 -1.73 2.55 4.54
C CYS A 161 -2.91 1.86 3.84
N GLN A 162 -3.96 2.63 3.55
CA GLN A 162 -5.07 2.17 2.72
C GLN A 162 -4.60 1.74 1.33
N ARG A 163 -3.78 2.56 0.66
CA ARG A 163 -3.24 2.21 -0.68
C ARG A 163 -2.38 0.95 -0.62
N GLN A 164 -1.49 0.85 0.36
CA GLN A 164 -0.62 -0.32 0.50
C GLN A 164 -1.41 -1.63 0.64
N ILE A 165 -2.43 -1.64 1.50
CA ILE A 165 -3.25 -2.84 1.72
C ILE A 165 -4.10 -3.15 0.50
N ALA A 166 -4.71 -2.13 -0.11
CA ALA A 166 -5.48 -2.30 -1.34
C ALA A 166 -4.62 -2.91 -2.46
N GLN A 167 -3.39 -2.43 -2.64
CA GLN A 167 -2.49 -2.95 -3.67
C GLN A 167 -2.10 -4.41 -3.42
N LYS A 168 -1.85 -4.79 -2.16
CA LYS A 168 -1.57 -6.19 -1.79
C LYS A 168 -2.76 -7.12 -2.08
N VAL A 169 -3.98 -6.67 -1.77
CA VAL A 169 -5.21 -7.43 -2.07
C VAL A 169 -5.42 -7.54 -3.59
N VAL A 170 -5.23 -6.45 -4.33
CA VAL A 170 -5.34 -6.45 -5.81
C VAL A 170 -4.29 -7.38 -6.42
N ASN A 171 -3.06 -7.40 -5.90
CA ASN A 171 -2.02 -8.31 -6.38
C ASN A 171 -2.43 -9.79 -6.21
N PHE A 172 -2.99 -10.17 -5.06
CA PHE A 172 -3.56 -11.51 -4.89
C PHE A 172 -4.73 -11.78 -5.86
N LYS A 173 -5.71 -10.87 -5.96
CA LYS A 173 -6.87 -11.09 -6.83
C LYS A 173 -6.44 -11.27 -8.28
N ASN A 174 -5.50 -10.45 -8.75
CA ASN A 174 -4.98 -10.56 -10.11
C ASN A 174 -4.18 -11.85 -10.33
N SER A 175 -3.44 -12.34 -9.34
CA SER A 175 -2.68 -13.59 -9.47
C SER A 175 -3.58 -14.83 -9.41
N ALA A 176 -4.59 -14.85 -8.53
CA ALA A 176 -5.51 -15.98 -8.36
C ALA A 176 -6.55 -16.10 -9.49
N PHE A 177 -7.00 -14.97 -10.06
CA PHE A 177 -8.11 -14.95 -11.02
C PHE A 177 -7.69 -14.70 -12.47
N LYS A 178 -6.39 -14.71 -12.77
CA LYS A 178 -5.82 -14.46 -14.11
C LYS A 178 -6.46 -15.31 -15.22
N GLY A 179 -6.93 -16.52 -14.89
CA GLY A 179 -7.60 -17.45 -15.82
C GLY A 179 -9.13 -17.41 -15.82
N GLY A 180 -9.78 -16.40 -15.23
CA GLY A 180 -11.25 -16.32 -15.16
C GLY A 180 -11.87 -17.25 -14.11
N VAL A 181 -11.10 -17.63 -13.09
CA VAL A 181 -11.53 -18.55 -12.05
C VAL A 181 -12.50 -17.87 -11.08
N ILE A 182 -13.52 -18.59 -10.62
CA ILE A 182 -14.52 -18.07 -9.67
C ILE A 182 -13.88 -17.87 -8.28
N PRO A 183 -14.12 -16.72 -7.60
CA PRO A 183 -13.70 -16.46 -6.23
C PRO A 183 -14.17 -17.52 -5.22
N ILE A 184 -13.28 -17.85 -4.28
CA ILE A 184 -13.58 -18.75 -3.16
C ILE A 184 -14.08 -17.88 -1.99
N PRO A 185 -15.32 -18.06 -1.51
CA PRO A 185 -15.90 -17.22 -0.46
C PRO A 185 -15.06 -17.18 0.84
N GLU A 186 -14.43 -18.29 1.20
CA GLU A 186 -13.57 -18.43 2.38
C GLU A 186 -12.35 -17.50 2.31
N ASP A 187 -11.79 -17.30 1.11
CA ASP A 187 -10.65 -16.39 0.90
C ASP A 187 -11.06 -14.94 1.11
N ASP A 188 -12.20 -14.52 0.55
CA ASP A 188 -12.71 -13.16 0.74
C ASP A 188 -13.09 -12.91 2.22
N GLN A 189 -13.62 -13.91 2.93
CA GLN A 189 -13.91 -13.81 4.35
C GLN A 189 -12.62 -13.66 5.18
N HIS A 190 -11.61 -14.49 4.91
CA HIS A 190 -10.31 -14.40 5.59
C HIS A 190 -9.65 -13.05 5.34
N ILE A 191 -9.59 -12.58 4.08
CA ILE A 191 -9.04 -11.26 3.72
C ILE A 191 -9.76 -10.15 4.49
N LYS A 192 -11.10 -10.15 4.51
CA LYS A 192 -11.87 -9.16 5.26
C LYS A 192 -11.54 -9.16 6.76
N SER A 193 -11.29 -10.33 7.34
CA SER A 193 -10.94 -10.45 8.77
C SER A 193 -9.57 -9.86 9.10
N ILE A 194 -8.60 -9.95 8.18
CA ILE A 194 -7.21 -9.50 8.41
C ILE A 194 -6.91 -8.07 7.95
N ILE A 195 -7.77 -7.45 7.13
CA ILE A 195 -7.58 -6.07 6.65
C ILE A 195 -7.42 -5.07 7.80
N LYS A 196 -8.30 -5.13 8.81
CA LYS A 196 -8.26 -4.17 9.93
C LYS A 196 -6.96 -4.31 10.76
N PRO A 197 -6.56 -5.52 11.20
CA PRO A 197 -5.27 -5.72 11.86
C PRO A 197 -4.07 -5.23 11.03
N LEU A 198 -4.04 -5.50 9.72
CA LEU A 198 -2.97 -5.04 8.83
C LEU A 198 -2.90 -3.51 8.75
N TYR A 199 -4.06 -2.87 8.71
CA TYR A 199 -4.17 -1.42 8.70
C TYR A 199 -3.66 -0.78 9.99
N GLU A 200 -4.07 -1.31 11.14
CA GLU A 200 -3.60 -0.85 12.45
C GLU A 200 -2.08 -1.02 12.60
N LYS A 201 -1.54 -2.17 12.17
CA LYS A 201 -0.09 -2.42 12.16
C LYS A 201 0.67 -1.44 11.26
N CYS A 202 0.13 -1.11 10.08
CA CYS A 202 0.73 -0.12 9.18
C CYS A 202 0.77 1.28 9.79
N LEU A 203 -0.25 1.66 10.56
CA LEU A 203 -0.31 2.94 11.25
C LEU A 203 0.64 3.03 12.46
N GLN A 204 0.79 1.94 13.22
CA GLN A 204 1.66 1.89 14.40
C GLN A 204 3.15 1.97 14.05
N GLY A 205 3.56 1.47 12.89
CA GLY A 205 4.95 1.53 12.42
C GLY A 205 5.41 2.89 11.88
N ARG A 206 4.75 4.01 12.22
CA ARG A 206 4.96 5.33 11.58
C ARG A 206 4.91 6.54 12.51
#